data_AF-A0AAD6N0K4-F1
#
_entry.id   AF-A0AAD6N0K4-F1
#
_cell.length_a   1.000
_cell.length_b   1.000
_cell.length_c   1.000
_cell.angle_alpha   90.00
_cell.angle_beta   90.00
_cell.angle_gamma   90.00
#
_symmetry.space_group_name_H-M   'P 1'
#
loop_
_entity.id
_entity.type
_entity.pdbx_description
1 polymer ?
#
loop_
_entity_poly.entity_id
_entity_poly.type
_entity_poly.pdbx_seq_one_letter_code
_entity_poly.pdbx_strand_id
1 'polypeptide(L)'
;MENETPSYQNLFVLGAEIPRFAISYRWWEDEATTVLWAFNIPEISQVIRYRLFRDDNAPRNSLMSRNADTIEAFLVSLCEPKDQQLLSTLSHLQRVEEILRRSSIPPFRPIPWSWFPPLPDHSLDARGIAAAIETESHFQFGKIEFEELVRAALGYNAPSIEWFLLQHTALYIHLKDHLQAFPEEISLRRSGEGA
;
A
#
# COMPACT_ATOMS: atom_id res chain seq x y z
N MET A 1 -15.10 -31.26 -19.63
CA MET A 1 -14.92 -29.87 -20.05
C MET A 1 -14.06 -29.22 -19.00
N GLU A 2 -12.77 -29.08 -19.28
CA GLU A 2 -11.84 -28.33 -18.43
C GLU A 2 -12.19 -26.85 -18.56
N ASN A 3 -12.53 -26.21 -17.43
CA ASN A 3 -12.65 -24.76 -17.36
C ASN A 3 -11.22 -24.21 -17.44
N GLU A 4 -10.79 -23.80 -18.63
CA GLU A 4 -9.66 -22.91 -18.79
C GLU A 4 -10.06 -21.57 -18.17
N THR A 5 -9.75 -21.35 -16.90
CA THR A 5 -9.76 -19.99 -16.35
C THR A 5 -8.76 -19.17 -17.16
N PRO A 6 -9.16 -18.09 -17.82
CA PRO A 6 -8.23 -17.26 -18.55
C PRO A 6 -7.19 -16.76 -17.55
N SER A 7 -5.92 -17.12 -17.77
CA SER A 7 -4.81 -16.53 -17.03
C SER A 7 -4.62 -15.12 -17.58
N TYR A 8 -5.38 -14.18 -17.04
CA TYR A 8 -5.21 -12.78 -17.41
C TYR A 8 -3.84 -12.31 -16.93
N GLN A 9 -3.02 -11.84 -17.86
CA GLN A 9 -1.75 -11.19 -17.53
C GLN A 9 -2.03 -9.88 -16.80
N ASN A 10 -1.27 -9.59 -15.74
CA ASN A 10 -1.29 -8.28 -15.11
C ASN A 10 -0.80 -7.22 -16.10
N LEU A 11 -1.70 -6.32 -16.49
CA LEU A 11 -1.41 -5.26 -17.46
C LEU A 11 -0.63 -4.12 -16.81
N PHE A 12 -1.02 -3.77 -15.59
CA PHE A 12 -0.34 -2.77 -14.78
C PHE A 12 0.62 -3.48 -13.83
N VAL A 13 1.92 -3.28 -14.05
CA VAL A 13 2.97 -3.85 -13.21
C VAL A 13 3.74 -2.74 -12.50
N LEU A 14 4.00 -2.92 -11.20
CA LEU A 14 4.59 -1.89 -10.35
C LEU A 14 5.89 -1.29 -10.92
N GLY A 15 6.71 -2.10 -11.59
CA GLY A 15 7.97 -1.63 -12.19
C GLY A 15 7.84 -0.82 -13.48
N ALA A 16 6.68 -0.85 -14.14
CA ALA A 16 6.39 -0.01 -15.30
C ALA A 16 5.61 1.25 -14.89
N GLU A 17 4.70 1.13 -13.92
CA GLU A 17 3.82 2.22 -13.49
C GLU A 17 4.49 3.23 -12.56
N ILE A 18 5.49 2.79 -11.78
CA ILE A 18 6.21 3.67 -10.86
C ILE A 18 7.64 3.87 -11.36
N PRO A 19 8.06 5.12 -11.63
CA PRO A 19 9.44 5.43 -11.95
C PRO A 19 10.38 4.89 -10.88
N ARG A 20 11.30 4.02 -11.30
CA ARG A 20 12.29 3.44 -10.40
C ARG A 20 13.57 4.26 -10.42
N PHE A 21 14.16 4.45 -9.24
CA PHE A 21 15.52 4.95 -9.14
C PHE A 21 16.51 3.90 -9.66
N ALA A 22 17.23 4.21 -10.74
CA ALA A 22 18.29 3.37 -11.28
C ALA A 22 19.60 3.62 -10.51
N ILE A 23 19.67 3.14 -9.27
CA ILE A 23 20.82 3.36 -8.38
C ILE A 23 21.46 2.02 -8.03
N SER A 24 22.77 1.91 -8.26
CA SER A 24 23.56 0.70 -7.98
C SER A 24 23.87 0.51 -6.49
N TYR A 25 23.89 1.59 -5.71
CA TYR A 25 24.20 1.59 -4.29
C TYR A 25 23.10 2.28 -3.47
N ARG A 26 22.48 1.53 -2.56
CA ARG A 26 21.35 1.96 -1.74
C ARG A 26 21.83 2.57 -0.43
N TRP A 27 22.48 3.74 -0.51
CA TRP A 27 23.03 4.44 0.65
C TRP A 27 22.01 4.66 1.78
N TRP A 28 20.72 4.80 1.45
CA TRP A 28 19.65 4.94 2.44
C TRP A 28 19.48 3.71 3.34
N GLU A 29 19.86 2.50 2.89
CA GLU A 29 19.84 1.29 3.73
C GLU A 29 20.91 1.40 4.83
N ASP A 30 22.11 1.89 4.49
CA ASP A 30 23.21 2.08 5.44
C ASP A 30 22.91 3.21 6.44
N GLU A 31 22.31 4.31 5.96
CA GLU A 31 21.82 5.39 6.82
C GLU A 31 20.71 4.90 7.75
N ALA A 32 19.74 4.14 7.24
CA ALA A 32 18.68 3.56 8.05
C ALA A 32 19.25 2.62 9.13
N THR A 33 20.22 1.77 8.78
CA THR A 33 20.92 0.95 9.76
C THR A 33 21.64 1.81 10.79
N THR A 34 22.34 2.87 10.39
CA THR A 34 23.04 3.77 11.31
C THR A 34 22.08 4.45 12.29
N VAL A 35 20.94 4.94 11.80
CA VAL A 35 19.88 5.55 12.62
C VAL A 35 19.29 4.54 13.61
N LEU A 36 19.10 3.28 13.21
CA LEU A 36 18.65 2.23 14.15
C LEU A 36 19.58 2.04 15.34
N TRP A 37 20.84 2.49 15.28
CA TRP A 37 21.80 2.48 16.39
C TRP A 37 21.94 3.83 17.10
N ALA A 38 21.31 4.90 16.61
CA ALA A 38 21.35 6.23 17.21
C ALA A 38 20.52 6.32 18.51
N PHE A 39 20.63 7.42 19.25
CA PHE A 39 19.82 7.66 20.46
C PHE A 39 18.56 8.50 20.20
N ASN A 40 18.23 8.78 18.93
CA ASN A 40 17.11 9.63 18.55
C ASN A 40 15.84 8.80 18.25
N ILE A 41 14.93 8.76 19.22
CA ILE A 41 13.68 7.98 19.14
C ILE A 41 12.78 8.39 17.94
N PRO A 42 12.51 9.68 17.69
CA PRO A 42 11.80 10.11 16.49
C PRO A 42 12.39 9.57 15.18
N GLU A 43 13.71 9.64 15.03
CA GLU A 43 14.39 9.17 13.81
C GLU A 43 14.31 7.65 13.67
N ILE A 44 14.51 6.91 14.76
CA ILE A 44 14.37 5.45 14.77
C ILE A 44 12.94 5.06 14.38
N SER A 45 11.94 5.75 14.95
CA SER A 45 10.52 5.51 14.63
C SER A 45 10.24 5.74 13.14
N GLN A 46 10.78 6.81 12.58
CA GLN A 46 10.62 7.12 11.15
C GLN A 46 11.27 6.06 10.27
N VAL A 47 12.48 5.64 10.61
CA VAL A 47 13.18 4.60 9.86
C VAL A 47 12.45 3.25 9.92
N ILE A 48 11.88 2.89 11.08
CA ILE A 48 10.98 1.72 11.20
C ILE A 48 9.74 1.90 10.32
N ARG A 49 9.13 3.08 10.31
CA ARG A 49 7.92 3.40 9.55
C ARG A 49 8.11 3.21 8.05
N TYR A 50 9.19 3.74 7.48
CA TYR A 50 9.51 3.59 6.05
C TYR A 50 10.03 2.19 5.70
N ARG A 51 10.62 1.47 6.68
CA ARG A 51 11.10 0.09 6.54
C ARG A 51 12.09 -0.07 5.37
N LEU A 52 12.97 0.90 5.13
CA LEU A 52 13.93 0.87 4.01
C LEU A 52 15.10 -0.08 4.29
N PHE A 53 14.77 -1.35 4.50
CA PHE A 53 15.69 -2.42 4.83
C PHE A 53 15.50 -3.58 3.88
N ARG A 54 16.60 -4.27 3.59
CA ARG A 54 16.56 -5.54 2.88
C ARG A 54 16.12 -6.69 3.78
N ASP A 55 16.54 -6.65 5.05
CA ASP A 55 16.12 -7.60 6.09
C ASP A 55 15.05 -6.95 6.99
N ASP A 56 13.84 -7.50 6.95
CA ASP A 56 12.73 -7.05 7.79
C ASP A 56 12.97 -7.25 9.28
N ASN A 57 13.91 -8.12 9.66
CA ASN A 57 14.29 -8.33 11.04
C ASN A 57 15.36 -7.35 11.54
N ALA A 58 15.95 -6.52 10.67
CA ALA A 58 17.01 -5.60 11.07
C ALA A 58 16.59 -4.66 12.22
N PRO A 59 15.39 -4.03 12.20
CA PRO A 59 14.92 -3.22 13.32
C PRO A 59 14.76 -4.03 14.62
N ARG A 60 14.18 -5.23 14.52
CA ARG A 60 13.98 -6.12 15.66
C ARG A 60 15.32 -6.50 16.29
N ASN A 61 16.28 -6.95 15.48
CA ASN A 61 17.60 -7.38 15.93
C ASN A 61 18.36 -6.22 16.59
N SER A 62 18.30 -5.03 15.99
CA SER A 62 18.92 -3.83 16.56
C SER A 62 18.31 -3.46 17.91
N LEU A 63 16.98 -3.39 18.02
CA LEU A 63 16.28 -3.09 19.27
C LEU A 63 16.51 -4.16 20.35
N MET A 64 16.51 -5.45 19.97
CA MET A 64 16.78 -6.56 20.89
C MET A 64 18.18 -6.49 21.52
N SER A 65 19.16 -5.93 20.81
CA SER A 65 20.53 -5.76 21.32
C SER A 65 20.70 -4.57 22.28
N ARG A 66 19.69 -3.68 22.38
CA ARG A 66 19.74 -2.53 23.29
C ARG A 66 19.45 -2.94 24.72
N ASN A 67 19.97 -2.16 25.67
CA ASN A 67 19.69 -2.36 27.08
C ASN A 67 18.20 -2.11 27.41
N ALA A 68 17.74 -2.72 28.50
CA ALA A 68 16.34 -2.66 28.92
C ALA A 68 15.86 -1.23 29.19
N ASP A 69 16.69 -0.41 29.84
CA ASP A 69 16.36 0.98 30.19
C ASP A 69 16.10 1.86 28.95
N THR A 70 16.89 1.66 27.89
CA THR A 70 16.71 2.38 26.61
C THR A 70 15.41 1.96 25.94
N ILE A 71 15.11 0.66 25.93
CA ILE A 71 13.86 0.14 25.36
C ILE A 71 12.65 0.62 26.16
N GLU A 72 12.75 0.69 27.48
CA GLU A 72 11.71 1.24 28.34
C GLU A 72 11.50 2.74 28.08
N ALA A 73 12.56 3.54 28.03
CA ALA A 73 12.46 4.97 27.72
C ALA A 73 11.86 5.23 26.32
N PHE A 74 12.26 4.41 25.33
CA PHE A 74 11.66 4.45 23.99
C PHE A 74 10.17 4.16 24.08
N LEU A 75 9.78 3.03 24.68
CA LEU A 75 8.38 2.65 24.76
C LEU A 75 7.55 3.71 25.50
N VAL A 76 8.05 4.26 26.60
CA VAL A 76 7.38 5.36 27.34
C VAL A 76 7.16 6.58 26.45
N SER A 77 8.11 6.94 25.60
CA SER A 77 7.97 8.08 24.68
C SER A 77 6.90 7.88 23.59
N LEU A 78 6.59 6.62 23.25
CA LEU A 78 5.57 6.25 22.26
C LEU A 78 4.17 6.05 22.86
N CYS A 79 4.04 6.09 24.18
CA CYS A 79 2.83 5.67 24.87
C CYS A 79 2.15 6.81 25.61
N GLU A 80 0.82 6.78 25.63
CA GLU A 80 0.07 7.66 26.51
C GLU A 80 0.25 7.24 27.98
N PRO A 81 0.16 8.19 28.94
CA PRO A 81 0.37 7.90 30.36
C PRO A 81 -0.48 6.75 30.90
N LYS A 82 -1.70 6.59 30.36
CA LYS A 82 -2.65 5.53 30.74
C LYS A 82 -2.21 4.11 30.36
N ASP A 83 -1.33 3.97 29.37
CA ASP A 83 -0.85 2.66 28.89
C ASP A 83 0.35 2.17 29.71
N GLN A 84 1.05 3.07 30.43
CA GLN A 84 2.36 2.79 31.05
C GLN A 84 2.32 1.66 32.08
N GLN A 85 1.23 1.56 32.86
CA GLN A 85 1.07 0.49 33.85
C GLN A 85 1.05 -0.90 33.21
N LEU A 86 0.35 -1.06 32.08
CA LEU A 86 0.24 -2.34 31.38
C LEU A 86 1.60 -2.73 30.75
N LEU A 87 2.30 -1.74 30.22
CA LEU A 87 3.59 -1.92 29.53
C LEU A 87 4.74 -2.25 30.48
N SER A 88 4.64 -1.84 31.75
CA SER A 88 5.64 -2.17 32.78
C SER A 88 5.82 -3.68 32.98
N THR A 89 4.77 -4.47 32.75
CA THR A 89 4.76 -5.93 32.94
C THR A 89 5.37 -6.73 31.79
N LEU A 90 5.66 -6.07 30.66
CA LEU A 90 6.15 -6.73 29.46
C LEU A 90 7.62 -7.15 29.60
N SER A 91 7.94 -8.33 29.06
CA SER A 91 9.33 -8.75 28.84
C SER A 91 10.03 -7.85 27.82
N HIS A 92 11.38 -7.89 27.78
CA HIS A 92 12.18 -7.12 26.83
C HIS A 92 11.73 -7.30 25.37
N LEU A 93 11.52 -8.57 24.97
CA LEU A 93 11.03 -8.91 23.63
C LEU A 93 9.66 -8.29 23.35
N GLN A 94 8.73 -8.38 24.30
CA GLN A 94 7.38 -7.82 24.13
C GLN A 94 7.40 -6.30 24.01
N ARG A 95 8.30 -5.62 24.74
CA ARG A 95 8.50 -4.17 24.60
C ARG A 95 9.04 -3.80 23.22
N VAL A 96 10.00 -4.58 22.70
CA VAL A 96 10.52 -4.39 21.34
C VAL A 96 9.42 -4.56 20.30
N GLU A 97 8.60 -5.62 20.36
CA GLU A 97 7.49 -5.81 19.42
C GLU A 97 6.46 -4.67 19.51
N GLU A 98 6.22 -4.13 20.70
CA GLU A 98 5.31 -3.00 20.86
C GLU A 98 5.88 -1.70 20.26
N ILE A 99 7.18 -1.45 20.39
CA ILE A 99 7.87 -0.34 19.70
C ILE A 99 7.73 -0.50 18.19
N LEU A 100 8.00 -1.69 17.65
CA LEU A 100 7.88 -1.97 16.22
C LEU A 100 6.45 -1.75 15.75
N ARG A 101 5.46 -2.25 16.49
CA ARG A 101 4.03 -2.11 16.16
C ARG A 101 3.57 -0.66 16.16
N ARG A 102 4.01 0.16 17.14
CA ARG A 102 3.64 1.57 17.26
C ARG A 102 4.37 2.47 16.26
N SER A 103 5.57 2.09 15.85
CA SER A 103 6.38 2.85 14.90
C SER A 103 6.12 2.49 13.43
N SER A 104 5.53 1.32 13.16
CA SER A 104 5.23 0.88 11.80
C SER A 104 3.95 1.51 11.25
N ILE A 105 3.84 1.58 9.92
CA ILE A 105 2.54 1.78 9.28
C ILE A 105 1.60 0.61 9.64
N PRO A 106 0.28 0.84 9.79
CA PRO A 106 -0.68 -0.23 9.99
C PRO A 106 -0.55 -1.29 8.88
N PRO A 107 -0.70 -2.59 9.20
CA PRO A 107 -0.69 -3.62 8.17
C PRO A 107 -1.72 -3.32 7.10
N PHE A 108 -1.32 -3.42 5.84
CA PHE A 108 -2.21 -3.21 4.71
C PHE A 108 -3.42 -4.16 4.82
N ARG A 109 -4.61 -3.59 4.68
CA ARG A 109 -5.88 -4.33 4.60
C ARG A 109 -6.51 -4.01 3.25
N PRO A 110 -6.54 -4.95 2.29
CA PRO A 110 -7.10 -4.70 0.98
C PRO A 110 -8.58 -4.34 1.10
N ILE A 111 -8.93 -3.16 0.59
CA ILE A 111 -10.32 -2.74 0.46
C ILE A 111 -10.79 -3.17 -0.94
N PRO A 112 -11.91 -3.89 -1.05
CA PRO A 112 -12.44 -4.28 -2.35
C PRO A 112 -12.94 -3.06 -3.12
N TRP A 113 -12.91 -3.15 -4.44
CA TRP A 113 -13.55 -2.17 -5.31
C TRP A 113 -15.05 -2.19 -5.08
N SER A 114 -15.64 -1.04 -4.77
CA SER A 114 -17.02 -0.95 -4.28
C SER A 114 -18.02 -0.38 -5.29
N TRP A 115 -17.53 0.24 -6.36
CA TRP A 115 -18.40 0.81 -7.39
C TRP A 115 -18.91 -0.25 -8.37
N PHE A 116 -20.21 -0.22 -8.64
CA PHE A 116 -20.89 -1.04 -9.65
C PHE A 116 -21.78 -0.15 -10.53
N PRO A 117 -21.94 -0.48 -11.83
CA PRO A 117 -22.89 0.22 -12.67
C PRO A 117 -24.32 0.02 -12.13
N PRO A 118 -25.14 1.09 -12.05
CA PRO A 118 -26.54 0.99 -11.67
C PRO A 118 -27.38 0.12 -12.60
N LEU A 119 -28.49 -0.36 -12.05
CA LEU A 119 -29.46 -1.19 -12.76
C LEU A 119 -30.02 -0.48 -14.02
N PRO A 120 -30.41 -1.26 -15.06
CA PRO A 120 -30.72 -0.77 -16.40
C PRO A 120 -31.88 0.24 -16.52
N ASP A 121 -32.71 0.40 -15.48
CA ASP A 121 -33.77 1.43 -15.44
C ASP A 121 -33.24 2.85 -15.18
N HIS A 122 -31.94 2.99 -14.89
CA HIS A 122 -31.29 4.29 -14.77
C HIS A 122 -30.44 4.55 -16.01
N SER A 123 -30.90 5.49 -16.86
CA SER A 123 -30.13 6.00 -18.00
C SER A 123 -28.91 6.77 -17.51
N LEU A 124 -27.86 6.05 -17.14
CA LEU A 124 -26.61 6.68 -16.78
C LEU A 124 -25.89 7.10 -18.05
N ASP A 125 -25.72 8.42 -18.16
CA ASP A 125 -24.81 9.01 -19.12
C ASP A 125 -23.41 8.40 -18.93
N ALA A 126 -22.74 8.11 -20.04
CA ALA A 126 -21.37 7.61 -20.10
C ALA A 126 -20.42 8.39 -19.19
N ARG A 127 -20.62 9.71 -19.15
CA ARG A 127 -19.85 10.64 -18.33
C ARG A 127 -20.04 10.39 -16.84
N GLY A 128 -21.26 10.06 -16.40
CA GLY A 128 -21.55 9.74 -15.00
C GLY A 128 -20.89 8.44 -14.57
N ILE A 129 -20.87 7.43 -15.44
CA ILE A 129 -20.15 6.16 -15.19
C ILE A 129 -18.66 6.43 -15.04
N ALA A 130 -18.06 7.18 -15.97
CA ALA A 130 -16.64 7.52 -15.91
C ALA A 130 -16.28 8.29 -14.63
N ALA A 131 -17.08 9.28 -14.26
CA ALA A 131 -16.85 10.06 -13.03
C ALA A 131 -16.94 9.21 -11.76
N ALA A 132 -17.85 8.22 -11.72
CA ALA A 132 -18.00 7.35 -10.58
C ALA A 132 -16.83 6.34 -10.45
N ILE A 133 -16.35 5.81 -11.58
CA ILE A 133 -15.12 5.00 -11.64
C ILE A 133 -13.90 5.81 -11.17
N GLU A 134 -13.75 7.05 -11.66
CA GLU A 134 -12.66 7.95 -11.28
C GLU A 134 -12.70 8.27 -9.77
N THR A 135 -13.90 8.52 -9.23
CA THR A 135 -14.09 8.74 -7.78
C THR A 135 -13.65 7.54 -6.95
N GLU A 136 -14.04 6.32 -7.36
CA GLU A 136 -13.61 5.09 -6.68
C GLU A 136 -12.10 4.87 -6.82
N SER A 137 -11.52 5.10 -8.00
CA SER A 137 -10.07 5.02 -8.21
C SER A 137 -9.31 5.97 -7.27
N HIS A 138 -9.75 7.24 -7.16
CA HIS A 138 -9.17 8.19 -6.22
C HIS A 138 -9.34 7.78 -4.77
N PHE A 139 -10.49 7.20 -4.41
CA PHE A 139 -10.70 6.67 -3.07
C PHE A 139 -9.70 5.55 -2.75
N GLN A 140 -9.52 4.58 -3.66
CA GLN A 140 -8.58 3.47 -3.48
C GLN A 140 -7.13 3.96 -3.43
N PHE A 141 -6.75 4.90 -4.31
CA PHE A 141 -5.43 5.52 -4.28
C PHE A 141 -5.16 6.26 -2.96
N GLY A 142 -6.16 6.96 -2.43
CA GLY A 142 -6.09 7.66 -1.14
C GLY A 142 -5.94 6.75 0.08
N LYS A 143 -5.99 5.42 -0.08
CA LYS A 143 -5.70 4.44 0.98
C LYS A 143 -4.25 3.97 1.00
N ILE A 144 -3.46 4.35 -0.01
CA ILE A 144 -2.05 4.02 -0.09
C ILE A 144 -1.29 5.00 0.81
N GLU A 145 -0.60 4.47 1.82
CA GLU A 145 0.27 5.28 2.67
C GLU A 145 1.44 5.84 1.86
N PHE A 146 1.86 7.06 2.18
CA PHE A 146 2.97 7.71 1.47
C PHE A 146 4.25 6.87 1.52
N GLU A 147 4.52 6.21 2.64
CA GLU A 147 5.69 5.35 2.80
C GLU A 147 5.69 4.17 1.79
N GLU A 148 4.53 3.62 1.43
CA GLU A 148 4.44 2.56 0.41
C GLU A 148 4.82 3.08 -0.98
N LEU A 149 4.47 4.32 -1.32
CA LEU A 149 4.87 4.97 -2.59
C LEU A 149 6.39 5.15 -2.66
N VAL A 150 6.99 5.63 -1.56
CA VAL A 150 8.45 5.78 -1.47
C VAL A 150 9.14 4.42 -1.59
N ARG A 151 8.64 3.41 -0.88
CA ARG A 151 9.14 2.03 -0.97
C ARG A 151 9.09 1.49 -2.40
N ALA A 152 7.97 1.66 -3.09
CA ALA A 152 7.81 1.21 -4.48
C ALA A 152 8.79 1.91 -5.43
N ALA A 153 8.96 3.22 -5.31
CA ALA A 153 9.90 4.00 -6.13
C ALA A 153 11.36 3.55 -5.91
N LEU A 154 11.70 3.14 -4.70
CA LEU A 154 13.01 2.57 -4.34
C LEU A 154 13.15 1.08 -4.68
N GLY A 155 12.09 0.46 -5.23
CA GLY A 155 12.09 -0.93 -5.70
C GLY A 155 11.88 -1.96 -4.59
N TYR A 156 11.34 -1.58 -3.44
CA TYR A 156 10.86 -2.52 -2.43
C TYR A 156 9.44 -2.99 -2.78
N ASN A 157 9.04 -4.10 -2.14
CA ASN A 157 7.66 -4.55 -2.18
C ASN A 157 6.74 -3.52 -1.49
N ALA A 158 5.63 -3.19 -2.17
CA ALA A 158 4.58 -2.29 -1.72
C ALA A 158 3.19 -2.90 -2.04
N PRO A 159 2.67 -3.79 -1.16
CA PRO A 159 1.45 -4.55 -1.43
C PRO A 159 0.19 -3.72 -1.69
N SER A 160 0.04 -2.54 -1.07
CA SER A 160 -1.15 -1.70 -1.31
C SER A 160 -1.19 -1.15 -2.74
N ILE A 161 -0.03 -0.84 -3.30
CA ILE A 161 0.10 -0.39 -4.68
C ILE A 161 -0.14 -1.55 -5.64
N GLU A 162 0.43 -2.73 -5.36
CA GLU A 162 0.17 -3.92 -6.17
C GLU A 162 -1.33 -4.26 -6.20
N TRP A 163 -2.01 -4.16 -5.05
CA TRP A 163 -3.46 -4.33 -4.97
C TRP A 163 -4.21 -3.29 -5.80
N PHE A 164 -3.84 -2.01 -5.69
CA PHE A 164 -4.45 -0.94 -6.47
C PHE A 164 -4.33 -1.17 -7.98
N LEU A 165 -3.14 -1.58 -8.46
CA LEU A 165 -2.91 -1.90 -9.87
C LEU A 165 -3.67 -3.16 -10.33
N LEU A 166 -3.82 -4.15 -9.44
CA LEU A 166 -4.61 -5.35 -9.70
C LEU A 166 -6.10 -5.00 -9.89
N GLN A 167 -6.65 -4.11 -9.06
CA GLN A 167 -8.03 -3.64 -9.21
C GLN A 167 -8.26 -2.97 -10.57
N HIS A 168 -7.31 -2.13 -11.02
CA HIS A 168 -7.39 -1.47 -12.32
C HIS A 168 -7.24 -2.46 -13.49
N THR A 169 -6.41 -3.49 -13.33
CA THR A 169 -6.30 -4.59 -14.30
C THR A 169 -7.63 -5.33 -14.43
N ALA A 170 -8.26 -5.68 -13.30
CA ALA A 170 -9.56 -6.36 -13.30
C ALA A 170 -10.66 -5.50 -13.94
N LEU A 171 -10.72 -4.21 -13.62
CA LEU A 171 -11.65 -3.27 -14.23
C LEU A 171 -11.47 -3.19 -15.74
N TYR A 172 -10.22 -3.08 -16.22
CA TYR A 172 -9.92 -3.06 -17.65
C TYR A 172 -10.44 -4.32 -18.35
N ILE A 173 -10.19 -5.50 -17.77
CA ILE A 173 -10.64 -6.78 -18.31
C ILE A 173 -12.15 -6.79 -18.44
N HIS A 174 -12.87 -6.43 -17.37
CA HIS A 174 -14.32 -6.39 -17.38
C HIS A 174 -14.89 -5.42 -18.43
N LEU A 175 -14.30 -4.24 -18.57
CA LEU A 175 -14.71 -3.27 -19.59
C LEU A 175 -14.44 -3.80 -21.00
N LYS A 176 -13.26 -4.39 -21.22
CA LYS A 176 -12.90 -4.97 -22.52
C LYS A 176 -13.84 -6.11 -22.90
N ASP A 177 -14.08 -7.05 -21.99
CA ASP A 177 -14.94 -8.21 -22.23
C ASP A 177 -16.38 -7.77 -22.51
N HIS A 178 -16.88 -6.76 -21.79
CA HIS A 178 -18.18 -6.16 -22.04
C HIS A 178 -18.26 -5.50 -23.43
N LEU A 179 -17.28 -4.67 -23.78
CA LEU A 179 -17.24 -3.99 -25.09
C LEU A 179 -17.10 -4.97 -26.27
N GLN A 180 -16.42 -6.11 -26.06
CA GLN A 180 -16.33 -7.17 -27.06
C GLN A 180 -17.64 -7.95 -27.23
N ALA A 181 -18.41 -8.11 -26.15
CA ALA A 181 -19.71 -8.78 -26.17
C ALA A 181 -20.82 -7.92 -26.81
N PHE A 182 -20.72 -6.59 -26.71
CA PHE A 182 -21.73 -5.63 -27.20
C PHE A 182 -21.14 -4.58 -28.17
N PRO A 183 -20.61 -4.99 -29.34
CA PRO A 183 -19.92 -4.08 -30.27
C PRO A 183 -20.84 -3.01 -30.90
N GLU A 184 -22.15 -3.29 -31.01
CA GLU A 184 -23.17 -2.36 -31.50
C GLU A 184 -23.33 -1.11 -30.62
N GLU A 185 -23.12 -1.22 -29.30
CA GLU A 185 -23.22 -0.09 -28.37
C GLU A 185 -22.11 0.96 -28.61
N ILE A 186 -20.97 0.53 -29.15
CA ILE A 186 -19.84 1.40 -29.51
C ILE A 186 -20.17 2.24 -30.75
N SER A 187 -20.90 1.64 -31.70
CA SER A 187 -21.27 2.26 -32.98
C SER A 187 -22.37 3.32 -32.81
N LEU A 188 -23.28 3.09 -31.86
CA LEU A 188 -24.35 4.03 -31.52
C LEU A 188 -23.79 5.35 -30.92
N ARG A 189 -22.75 5.29 -30.09
CA ARG A 189 -22.11 6.50 -29.53
C ARG A 189 -21.41 7.38 -30.57
N ARG A 190 -20.81 6.79 -31.61
CA ARG A 190 -20.18 7.56 -32.72
C ARG A 190 -21.19 8.28 -33.61
N SER A 191 -22.45 7.84 -33.60
CA SER A 191 -23.51 8.39 -34.46
C SER A 191 -24.35 9.47 -33.76
N GLY A 192 -24.11 9.70 -32.46
CA GLY A 192 -24.86 10.63 -31.61
C GLY A 192 -24.28 12.05 -31.49
N GLU A 193 -23.17 12.39 -32.15
CA GLU A 193 -22.64 13.77 -32.22
C GLU A 193 -23.30 14.61 -33.34
N GLY A 194 -24.46 14.18 -33.86
CA GLY A 194 -25.13 14.83 -35.00
C GLY A 194 -26.66 14.87 -34.89
N ALA A 195 -27.21 15.30 -33.76
CA ALA A 195 -28.61 15.74 -33.65
C ALA A 195 -28.77 16.83 -32.59
#